data_AF-A0AAV2T0Y9-F1
#
_entry.id   AF-A0AAV2T0Y9-F1
#
_cell.length_a   1.000
_cell.length_b   1.000
_cell.length_c   1.000
_cell.angle_alpha   90.00
_cell.angle_beta   90.00
_cell.angle_gamma   90.00
#
_symmetry.space_group_name_H-M   'P 1'
#
loop_
_entity.id
_entity.type
_entity.pdbx_description
1 polymer ?
#
loop_
_entity_poly.entity_id
_entity_poly.type
_entity_poly.pdbx_seq_one_letter_code
_entity_poly.pdbx_strand_id
1 'polypeptide(L)'
;MEAQHVVDALRDTLVSEKQAVGAKNLNEMHKIIGFVPTLLNIVAEGSLEVGVRQAAALYLKNNISEWWEDPSEEKSPGDLSFSIHENDRQAIRSSIVPAIVAAPVPLREQLKVALSKIIKIDFPSRFAEFPDQIKQLLSSSDHNQWYGAFVCLHSFIKVYEYKKGDEKHQVSATMRVFVPVLYTALSNLVSDKSDDSLTTQVLILKIIYAYIHFHFPLDVMDKTCRLSQAFAWKILRPHFSLLVREVIFPLLSHSEEDEELWRDDPIEYIRYESCMYTRSPDVISLAEWGRPVDPPIAAFALLSEACLKRRGVLNNTMPFCIHVLTTDSSPAEKDAVLHMYGAVSEILLKKEAYKAS
;
A
#
# COMPACT_ATOMS: atom_id res chain seq x y z
N MET A 1 -12.35 19.38 28.44
CA MET A 1 -11.53 20.35 27.66
C MET A 1 -12.48 21.12 26.76
N GLU A 2 -12.31 22.45 26.63
CA GLU A 2 -13.13 23.24 25.71
C GLU A 2 -12.55 23.17 24.29
N ALA A 3 -13.31 22.61 23.34
CA ALA A 3 -12.87 22.44 21.96
C ALA A 3 -12.54 23.77 21.27
N GLN A 4 -13.23 24.84 21.63
CA GLN A 4 -13.02 26.17 21.05
C GLN A 4 -11.60 26.69 21.31
N HIS A 5 -11.08 26.48 22.52
CA HIS A 5 -9.72 26.91 22.87
C HIS A 5 -8.65 26.20 22.04
N VAL A 6 -8.84 24.91 21.74
CA VAL A 6 -7.96 24.15 20.86
C VAL A 6 -8.05 24.66 19.42
N VAL A 7 -9.27 24.95 18.94
CA VAL A 7 -9.50 25.52 17.60
C VAL A 7 -8.79 26.86 17.44
N ASP A 8 -8.88 27.75 18.43
CA ASP A 8 -8.25 29.07 18.36
C ASP A 8 -6.71 28.96 18.39
N ALA A 9 -6.17 28.07 19.22
CA ALA A 9 -4.73 27.79 19.23
C ALA A 9 -4.25 27.21 17.89
N LEU A 10 -5.03 26.32 17.26
CA LEU A 10 -4.74 25.79 15.92
C LEU A 10 -4.79 26.88 14.86
N ARG A 11 -5.76 27.80 14.92
CA ARG A 11 -5.82 28.95 14.00
C ARG A 11 -4.58 29.82 14.12
N ASP A 12 -4.12 30.08 15.35
CA ASP A 12 -2.91 30.86 15.58
C ASP A 12 -1.67 30.20 14.96
N THR A 13 -1.61 28.86 14.86
CA THR A 13 -0.50 28.17 14.16
C THR A 13 -0.44 28.42 12.65
N LEU A 14 -1.55 28.84 12.05
CA LEU A 14 -1.64 29.13 10.62
C LEU A 14 -1.24 30.58 10.28
N VAL A 15 -1.14 31.45 11.29
CA VAL A 15 -0.81 32.87 11.13
C VAL A 15 0.65 33.08 11.52
N SER A 16 1.48 33.56 10.58
CA SER A 16 2.93 33.70 10.77
C SER A 16 3.33 34.46 12.03
N GLU A 17 2.60 35.52 12.40
CA GLU A 17 2.90 36.34 13.58
C GLU A 17 2.57 35.64 14.91
N LYS A 18 1.59 34.74 14.90
CA LYS A 18 1.07 34.05 16.10
C LYS A 18 1.50 32.60 16.20
N GLN A 19 2.19 32.08 15.19
CA GLN A 19 2.55 30.67 15.08
C GLN A 19 3.27 30.14 16.32
N ALA A 20 4.25 30.89 16.83
CA ALA A 20 4.99 30.51 18.03
C ALA A 20 4.11 30.44 19.29
N VAL A 21 3.13 31.36 19.41
CA VAL A 21 2.20 31.41 20.54
C VAL A 21 1.20 30.25 20.46
N GLY A 22 0.61 30.02 19.28
CA GLY A 22 -0.31 28.90 19.06
C GLY A 22 0.36 27.55 19.32
N ALA A 23 1.58 27.35 18.81
CA ALA A 23 2.34 26.12 19.03
C ALA A 23 2.69 25.91 20.51
N LYS A 24 3.07 26.98 21.23
CA LYS A 24 3.31 26.92 22.67
C LYS A 24 2.06 26.51 23.44
N ASN A 25 0.92 27.13 23.13
CA ASN A 25 -0.35 26.81 23.79
C ASN A 25 -0.75 25.34 23.55
N LEU A 26 -0.60 24.82 22.32
CA LEU A 26 -0.86 23.41 22.02
C LEU A 26 0.08 22.46 22.77
N ASN A 27 1.36 22.82 22.91
CA ASN A 27 2.33 22.08 23.71
C ASN A 27 2.06 22.13 25.22
N GLU A 28 1.32 23.12 25.72
CA GLU A 28 0.87 23.13 27.12
C GLU A 28 -0.37 22.24 27.30
N MET A 29 -1.24 22.19 26.28
CA MET A 29 -2.47 21.40 26.31
C MET A 29 -2.27 19.90 26.08
N HIS A 30 -1.17 19.47 25.43
CA HIS A 30 -1.03 18.08 25.00
C HIS A 30 -1.03 17.05 26.15
N LYS A 31 -0.74 17.48 27.38
CA LYS A 31 -0.77 16.62 28.58
C LYS A 31 -2.15 16.53 29.24
N ILE A 32 -3.12 17.33 28.80
CA ILE A 32 -4.45 17.39 29.39
C ILE A 32 -5.30 16.24 28.83
N ILE A 33 -5.95 15.49 29.72
CA ILE A 33 -6.89 14.42 29.34
C ILE A 33 -8.03 15.01 28.50
N GLY A 34 -8.33 14.35 27.39
CA GLY A 34 -9.29 14.77 26.39
C GLY A 34 -8.68 15.57 25.23
N PHE A 35 -7.38 15.89 25.25
CA PHE A 35 -6.74 16.64 24.17
C PHE A 35 -6.78 15.89 22.84
N VAL A 36 -6.28 14.65 22.84
CA VAL A 36 -6.16 13.83 21.63
C VAL A 36 -7.54 13.50 21.03
N PRO A 37 -8.57 13.09 21.81
CA PRO A 37 -9.93 12.95 21.30
C PRO A 37 -10.52 14.26 20.76
N THR A 38 -10.23 15.40 21.40
CA THR A 38 -10.70 16.72 20.92
C THR A 38 -10.10 17.04 19.55
N LEU A 39 -8.81 16.75 19.32
CA LEU A 39 -8.19 16.90 18.00
C LEU A 39 -8.89 16.04 16.94
N LEU A 40 -9.21 14.78 17.25
CA LEU A 40 -9.93 13.91 16.31
C LEU A 40 -11.34 14.43 15.99
N ASN A 41 -12.05 14.96 16.98
CA ASN A 41 -13.37 15.59 16.77
C ASN A 41 -13.26 16.82 15.86
N ILE A 42 -12.24 17.67 16.06
CA ILE A 42 -11.97 18.84 15.20
C ILE A 42 -11.68 18.40 13.76
N VAL A 43 -10.93 17.31 13.57
CA VAL A 43 -10.66 16.75 12.22
C VAL A 43 -11.97 16.32 11.54
N ALA A 44 -12.87 15.70 12.28
CA ALA A 44 -14.16 15.22 11.78
C ALA A 44 -15.20 16.34 11.55
N GLU A 45 -15.03 17.50 12.18
CA GLU A 45 -15.98 18.61 12.14
C GLU A 45 -15.97 19.32 10.77
N GLY A 46 -16.97 19.00 9.94
CA GLY A 46 -17.10 19.53 8.58
C GLY A 46 -17.36 21.04 8.49
N SER A 47 -17.85 21.65 9.57
CA SER A 47 -18.16 23.08 9.64
C SER A 47 -16.91 23.97 9.82
N LEU A 48 -15.76 23.40 10.22
CA LEU A 48 -14.52 24.14 10.44
C LEU A 48 -13.70 24.31 9.16
N GLU A 49 -12.89 25.37 9.14
CA GLU A 49 -11.96 25.69 8.06
C GLU A 49 -10.98 24.53 7.79
N VAL A 50 -10.74 24.23 6.51
CA VAL A 50 -9.88 23.11 6.10
C VAL A 50 -8.46 23.21 6.69
N GLY A 51 -7.90 24.42 6.77
CA GLY A 51 -6.58 24.66 7.35
C GLY A 51 -6.51 24.26 8.84
N VAL A 52 -7.53 24.60 9.63
CA VAL A 52 -7.62 24.23 11.05
C VAL A 52 -7.72 22.71 11.20
N ARG A 53 -8.56 22.08 10.38
CA ARG A 53 -8.73 20.61 10.40
C ARG A 53 -7.44 19.88 9.99
N GLN A 54 -6.71 20.40 9.02
CA GLN A 54 -5.40 19.88 8.62
C GLN A 54 -4.35 20.02 9.72
N ALA A 55 -4.29 21.18 10.37
CA ALA A 55 -3.42 21.38 11.54
C ALA A 55 -3.78 20.40 12.68
N ALA A 56 -5.07 20.23 12.97
CA ALA A 56 -5.54 19.26 13.96
C ALA A 56 -5.10 17.83 13.63
N ALA A 57 -5.21 17.41 12.37
CA ALA A 57 -4.78 16.08 11.92
C ALA A 57 -3.27 15.87 12.06
N LEU A 58 -2.46 16.91 11.79
CA LEU A 58 -1.01 16.87 11.99
C LEU A 58 -0.65 16.74 13.46
N TYR A 59 -1.24 17.57 14.33
CA TYR A 59 -1.02 17.47 15.77
C TYR A 59 -1.48 16.12 16.33
N LEU A 60 -2.63 15.62 15.89
CA LEU A 60 -3.13 14.30 16.27
C LEU A 60 -2.14 13.19 15.92
N LYS A 61 -1.67 13.16 14.67
CA LYS A 61 -0.68 12.18 14.20
C LYS A 61 0.61 12.26 15.01
N ASN A 62 1.13 13.46 15.27
CA ASN A 62 2.37 13.65 16.01
C ASN A 62 2.21 13.18 17.46
N ASN A 63 1.08 13.51 18.11
CA ASN A 63 0.77 13.06 19.47
C ASN A 63 0.73 11.53 19.56
N ILE A 64 0.05 10.86 18.63
CA ILE A 64 -0.05 9.40 18.60
C ILE A 64 1.31 8.77 18.27
N SER A 65 2.11 9.41 17.42
CA SER A 65 3.42 8.89 17.04
C SER A 65 4.41 8.92 18.20
N GLU A 66 4.40 9.99 19.01
CA GLU A 66 5.34 10.20 20.11
C GLU A 66 4.89 9.58 21.44
N TRP A 67 3.60 9.64 21.79
CA TRP A 67 3.12 9.37 23.15
C TRP A 67 2.09 8.24 23.28
N TRP A 68 1.88 7.46 22.21
CA TRP A 68 0.97 6.31 22.25
C TRP A 68 1.59 5.06 22.89
N GLU A 69 2.89 4.88 22.73
CA GLU A 69 3.61 3.74 23.32
C GLU A 69 3.88 4.02 24.79
N ASP A 70 3.61 3.04 25.65
CA ASP A 70 3.95 3.17 27.07
C ASP A 70 5.47 3.24 27.21
N PRO A 71 6.00 4.13 28.07
CA PRO A 71 7.44 4.26 28.20
C PRO A 71 8.09 2.97 28.70
N SER A 72 9.25 2.61 28.13
CA SER A 72 9.97 1.40 28.53
C SER A 72 10.43 1.47 29.99
N GLU A 73 10.31 0.34 30.70
CA GLU A 73 10.74 0.18 32.11
C GLU A 73 12.26 0.39 32.31
N GLU A 74 13.05 0.42 31.23
CA GLU A 74 14.51 0.62 31.26
C GLU A 74 14.94 2.08 31.44
N LYS A 75 14.01 3.05 31.41
CA LYS A 75 14.34 4.44 31.72
C LYS A 75 14.57 4.59 33.23
N SER A 76 15.61 5.34 33.58
CA SER A 76 16.08 5.50 34.95
C SER A 76 14.95 5.79 35.94
N PRO A 77 14.99 5.21 37.17
CA PRO A 77 13.95 5.42 38.17
C PRO A 77 13.89 6.91 38.54
N GLY A 78 12.91 7.62 37.99
CA GLY A 78 12.72 9.06 38.19
C GLY A 78 12.22 9.84 36.97
N ASP A 79 12.33 9.30 35.75
CA ASP A 79 11.85 9.99 34.54
C ASP A 79 10.38 9.61 34.26
N LEU A 80 9.44 10.39 34.81
CA LEU A 80 8.01 10.30 34.50
C LEU A 80 7.79 10.69 33.04
N SER A 81 8.02 9.74 32.15
CA SER A 81 7.81 9.92 30.72
C SER A 81 6.31 9.96 30.44
N PHE A 82 5.88 11.03 29.77
CA PHE A 82 4.48 11.25 29.43
C PHE A 82 4.00 10.22 28.41
N SER A 83 2.79 9.68 28.64
CA SER A 83 2.05 8.88 27.68
C SER A 83 0.57 9.28 27.70
N ILE A 84 -0.10 9.10 26.56
CA ILE A 84 -1.53 9.43 26.43
C ILE A 84 -2.34 8.53 27.36
N HIS A 85 -3.26 9.14 28.12
CA HIS A 85 -4.11 8.42 29.07
C HIS A 85 -4.98 7.36 28.37
N GLU A 86 -5.18 6.20 29.01
CA GLU A 86 -5.87 5.06 28.39
C GLU A 86 -7.33 5.37 27.97
N ASN A 87 -8.07 6.17 28.75
CA ASN A 87 -9.40 6.65 28.37
C ASN A 87 -9.41 7.39 27.02
N ASP A 88 -8.40 8.23 26.76
CA ASP A 88 -8.26 8.93 25.48
C ASP A 88 -7.88 7.95 24.38
N ARG A 89 -7.00 6.98 24.66
CA ARG A 89 -6.64 5.93 23.70
C ARG A 89 -7.86 5.12 23.27
N GLN A 90 -8.72 4.71 24.20
CA GLN A 90 -9.94 3.98 23.89
C GLN A 90 -10.93 4.82 23.05
N ALA A 91 -11.09 6.11 23.38
CA ALA A 91 -11.92 7.01 22.59
C ALA A 91 -11.44 7.15 21.15
N ILE A 92 -10.11 7.24 20.96
CA ILE A 92 -9.48 7.27 19.64
C ILE A 92 -9.67 5.94 18.89
N ARG A 93 -9.41 4.78 19.53
CA ARG A 93 -9.64 3.45 18.91
C ARG A 93 -11.08 3.25 18.43
N SER A 94 -12.04 3.78 19.18
CA SER A 94 -13.47 3.68 18.85
C SER A 94 -13.88 4.58 17.66
N SER A 95 -13.13 5.66 17.39
CA SER A 95 -13.57 6.72 16.47
C SER A 95 -12.66 6.93 15.26
N ILE A 96 -11.42 6.41 15.29
CA ILE A 96 -10.42 6.65 14.24
C ILE A 96 -10.83 6.05 12.88
N VAL A 97 -11.44 4.87 12.88
CA VAL A 97 -11.87 4.21 11.63
C VAL A 97 -13.01 4.99 10.97
N PRO A 98 -14.13 5.32 11.64
CA PRO A 98 -15.15 6.20 11.07
C PRO A 98 -14.61 7.56 10.60
N ALA A 99 -13.67 8.15 11.35
CA ALA A 99 -13.06 9.41 10.97
C ALA A 99 -12.26 9.32 9.66
N ILE A 100 -11.52 8.23 9.42
CA ILE A 100 -10.79 8.00 8.16
C ILE A 100 -11.76 7.86 6.98
N VAL A 101 -12.90 7.18 7.18
CA VAL A 101 -13.91 7.01 6.14
C VAL A 101 -14.52 8.36 5.74
N ALA A 102 -14.89 9.19 6.72
CA ALA A 102 -15.53 10.48 6.46
C ALA A 102 -14.55 11.59 6.02
N ALA A 103 -13.25 11.44 6.29
CA ALA A 103 -12.26 12.48 5.99
C ALA A 103 -11.97 12.60 4.48
N PRO A 104 -11.75 13.82 3.94
CA PRO A 104 -11.24 14.02 2.59
C PRO A 104 -9.74 13.63 2.49
N VAL A 105 -9.25 13.45 1.27
CA VAL A 105 -7.94 12.83 0.97
C VAL A 105 -6.77 13.38 1.83
N PRO A 106 -6.56 14.71 1.98
CA PRO A 106 -5.40 15.21 2.73
C PRO A 106 -5.42 14.85 4.22
N LEU A 107 -6.62 14.86 4.84
CA LEU A 107 -6.78 14.51 6.25
C LEU A 107 -6.71 13.00 6.43
N ARG A 108 -7.27 12.24 5.48
CA ARG A 108 -7.22 10.78 5.46
C ARG A 108 -5.78 10.24 5.52
N GLU A 109 -4.86 10.84 4.78
CA GLU A 109 -3.44 10.42 4.80
C GLU A 109 -2.78 10.62 6.17
N GLN A 110 -3.06 11.72 6.89
CA GLN A 110 -2.54 11.91 8.25
C GLN A 110 -3.14 10.93 9.25
N LEU A 111 -4.46 10.69 9.15
CA LEU A 111 -5.16 9.72 10.01
C LEU A 111 -4.71 8.28 9.77
N LYS A 112 -4.36 7.91 8.53
CA LYS A 112 -3.79 6.59 8.22
C LYS A 112 -2.47 6.36 8.97
N VAL A 113 -1.60 7.36 9.03
CA VAL A 113 -0.32 7.24 9.76
C VAL A 113 -0.57 7.02 11.25
N ALA A 114 -1.51 7.77 11.82
CA ALA A 114 -1.94 7.58 13.21
C ALA A 114 -2.50 6.16 13.44
N LEU A 115 -3.40 5.69 12.57
CA LEU A 115 -3.97 4.35 12.62
C LEU A 115 -2.89 3.27 12.56
N SER A 116 -1.89 3.41 11.69
CA SER A 116 -0.79 2.45 11.58
C SER A 116 0.01 2.33 12.88
N LYS A 117 0.28 3.44 13.58
CA LYS A 117 0.96 3.41 14.89
C LYS A 117 0.09 2.74 15.96
N ILE A 118 -1.22 3.03 15.98
CA ILE A 118 -2.16 2.40 16.91
C ILE A 118 -2.21 0.89 16.69
N ILE A 119 -2.41 0.44 15.45
CA ILE A 119 -2.44 -0.99 15.10
C ILE A 119 -1.15 -1.68 15.52
N LYS A 120 0.01 -1.07 15.24
CA LYS A 120 1.32 -1.64 15.56
C LYS A 120 1.49 -1.95 17.05
N ILE A 121 0.93 -1.12 17.94
CA ILE A 121 1.11 -1.22 19.39
C ILE A 121 -0.02 -2.02 20.04
N ASP A 122 -1.27 -1.73 19.66
CA ASP A 122 -2.46 -2.18 20.40
C ASP A 122 -3.13 -3.41 19.79
N PHE A 123 -2.89 -3.76 18.52
CA PHE A 123 -3.50 -4.94 17.91
C PHE A 123 -2.66 -6.20 18.20
N PRO A 124 -3.28 -7.33 18.63
CA PRO A 124 -4.72 -7.61 18.68
C PRO A 124 -5.36 -7.42 20.07
N SER A 125 -4.59 -7.06 21.08
CA SER A 125 -5.00 -7.12 22.49
C SER A 125 -5.89 -5.96 22.92
N ARG A 126 -5.40 -4.72 22.78
CA ARG A 126 -6.08 -3.48 23.19
C ARG A 126 -6.97 -2.91 22.07
N PHE A 127 -6.79 -3.34 20.82
CA PHE A 127 -7.59 -2.91 19.67
C PHE A 127 -8.30 -4.08 18.96
N ALA A 128 -8.93 -4.95 19.74
CA ALA A 128 -9.59 -6.16 19.27
C ALA A 128 -10.84 -5.89 18.40
N GLU A 129 -11.48 -4.73 18.58
CA GLU A 129 -12.69 -4.30 17.88
C GLU A 129 -12.44 -3.87 16.42
N PHE A 130 -11.18 -3.66 16.02
CA PHE A 130 -10.82 -3.15 14.70
C PHE A 130 -11.44 -3.95 13.53
N PRO A 131 -11.34 -5.31 13.47
CA PRO A 131 -11.93 -6.08 12.39
C PRO A 131 -13.45 -5.92 12.31
N ASP A 132 -14.14 -5.82 13.45
CA ASP A 132 -15.59 -5.71 13.46
C ASP A 132 -16.06 -4.31 13.03
N GLN A 133 -15.30 -3.25 13.36
CA GLN A 133 -15.53 -1.91 12.83
C GLN A 133 -15.48 -1.89 11.29
N ILE A 134 -14.47 -2.55 10.69
CA ILE A 134 -14.33 -2.62 9.22
C ILE A 134 -15.47 -3.43 8.60
N LYS A 135 -15.85 -4.57 9.19
CA LYS A 135 -16.98 -5.37 8.68
C LYS A 135 -18.29 -4.60 8.70
N GLN A 136 -18.55 -3.85 9.77
CA GLN A 136 -19.77 -3.05 9.88
C GLN A 136 -19.86 -2.02 8.76
N LEU A 137 -18.75 -1.33 8.45
CA LEU A 137 -18.68 -0.36 7.36
C LEU A 137 -18.85 -1.00 5.99
N LEU A 138 -18.23 -2.16 5.75
CA LEU A 138 -18.38 -2.91 4.49
C LEU A 138 -19.76 -3.55 4.31
N SER A 139 -20.51 -3.72 5.40
CA SER A 139 -21.90 -4.20 5.36
C SER A 139 -22.90 -3.07 5.08
N SER A 140 -22.46 -1.81 5.14
CA SER A 140 -23.32 -0.67 4.85
C SER A 140 -23.67 -0.60 3.35
N SER A 141 -24.87 -0.11 3.05
CA SER A 141 -25.35 0.10 1.67
C SER A 141 -24.65 1.26 0.95
N ASP A 142 -23.94 2.12 1.71
CA ASP A 142 -23.22 3.27 1.19
C ASP A 142 -21.84 2.85 0.70
N HIS A 143 -21.77 2.56 -0.60
CA HIS A 143 -20.54 2.12 -1.25
C HIS A 143 -19.42 3.18 -1.19
N ASN A 144 -19.76 4.46 -0.92
CA ASN A 144 -18.76 5.50 -0.70
C ASN A 144 -17.91 5.26 0.55
N GLN A 145 -18.45 4.53 1.54
CA GLN A 145 -17.74 4.20 2.78
C GLN A 145 -16.75 3.05 2.60
N TRP A 146 -16.93 2.23 1.56
CA TRP A 146 -16.12 1.05 1.31
C TRP A 146 -14.67 1.42 1.02
N TYR A 147 -14.45 2.50 0.25
CA TYR A 147 -13.09 2.97 -0.03
C TYR A 147 -12.32 3.27 1.27
N GLY A 148 -12.92 4.02 2.19
CA GLY A 148 -12.32 4.33 3.48
C GLY A 148 -12.07 3.08 4.35
N ALA A 149 -13.00 2.13 4.35
CA ALA A 149 -12.83 0.86 5.05
C ALA A 149 -11.68 0.02 4.47
N PHE A 150 -11.55 -0.04 3.14
CA PHE A 150 -10.43 -0.71 2.47
C PHE A 150 -9.11 0.03 2.71
N VAL A 151 -9.10 1.35 2.81
CA VAL A 151 -7.92 2.12 3.19
C VAL A 151 -7.42 1.69 4.58
N CYS A 152 -8.32 1.57 5.57
CA CYS A 152 -7.97 1.09 6.91
C CYS A 152 -7.45 -0.36 6.88
N LEU A 153 -8.08 -1.25 6.12
CA LEU A 153 -7.64 -2.64 5.95
C LEU A 153 -6.26 -2.73 5.27
N HIS A 154 -6.00 -1.89 4.28
CA HIS A 154 -4.70 -1.80 3.63
C HIS A 154 -3.62 -1.34 4.61
N SER A 155 -3.90 -0.30 5.41
CA SER A 155 -2.99 0.16 6.47
C SER A 155 -2.67 -0.93 7.49
N PHE A 156 -3.66 -1.75 7.86
CA PHE A 156 -3.47 -2.92 8.74
C PHE A 156 -2.45 -3.91 8.16
N ILE A 157 -2.61 -4.31 6.89
CA ILE A 157 -1.69 -5.28 6.25
C ILE A 157 -0.27 -4.73 6.18
N LYS A 158 -0.13 -3.43 5.85
CA LYS A 158 1.19 -2.77 5.72
C LYS A 158 1.92 -2.66 7.05
N VAL A 159 1.24 -2.52 8.19
CA VAL A 159 1.89 -2.48 9.52
C VAL A 159 2.71 -3.74 9.79
N TYR A 160 2.26 -4.89 9.30
CA TYR A 160 2.90 -6.17 9.57
C TYR A 160 3.83 -6.66 8.45
N GLU A 161 4.01 -5.89 7.36
CA GLU A 161 4.70 -6.29 6.12
C GLU A 161 6.04 -7.04 6.32
N TYR A 162 6.79 -6.69 7.37
CA TYR A 162 8.10 -7.29 7.70
C TYR A 162 8.13 -8.07 9.02
N LYS A 163 6.97 -8.28 9.65
CA LYS A 163 6.88 -8.99 10.92
C LYS A 163 6.94 -10.51 10.73
N LYS A 164 7.64 -11.18 11.64
CA LYS A 164 7.89 -12.64 11.61
C LYS A 164 7.19 -13.33 12.78
N GLY A 165 6.96 -14.63 12.67
CA GLY A 165 6.40 -15.44 13.76
C GLY A 165 4.92 -15.14 14.05
N ASP A 166 4.56 -15.05 15.33
CA ASP A 166 3.16 -14.99 15.80
C ASP A 166 2.37 -13.80 15.27
N GLU A 167 3.01 -12.67 15.00
CA GLU A 167 2.38 -11.49 14.41
C GLU A 167 1.81 -11.77 12.99
N LYS A 168 2.46 -12.64 12.20
CA LYS A 168 1.98 -13.05 10.87
C LYS A 168 0.73 -13.94 10.95
N HIS A 169 0.61 -14.73 12.01
CA HIS A 169 -0.59 -15.54 12.26
C HIS A 169 -1.82 -14.68 12.55
N GLN A 170 -1.65 -13.55 13.23
CA GLN A 170 -2.73 -12.60 13.51
C GLN A 170 -3.29 -11.97 12.23
N VAL A 171 -2.41 -11.52 11.32
CA VAL A 171 -2.83 -11.00 10.00
C VAL A 171 -3.56 -12.07 9.20
N SER A 172 -3.05 -13.30 9.20
CA SER A 172 -3.70 -14.43 8.51
C SER A 172 -5.08 -14.75 9.08
N ALA A 173 -5.26 -14.69 10.40
CA ALA A 173 -6.55 -14.91 11.05
C ALA A 173 -7.57 -13.85 10.64
N THR A 174 -7.18 -12.57 10.67
CA THR A 174 -8.02 -11.45 10.26
C THR A 174 -8.37 -11.53 8.76
N MET A 175 -7.38 -11.79 7.91
CA MET A 175 -7.57 -11.83 6.46
C MET A 175 -8.42 -13.02 5.98
N ARG A 176 -8.46 -14.14 6.70
CA ARG A 176 -9.41 -15.22 6.40
C ARG A 176 -10.87 -14.74 6.36
N VAL A 177 -11.21 -13.75 7.18
CA VAL A 177 -12.56 -13.18 7.22
C VAL A 177 -12.78 -12.16 6.10
N PHE A 178 -11.75 -11.36 5.76
CA PHE A 178 -11.89 -10.29 4.76
C PHE A 178 -11.67 -10.72 3.32
N VAL A 179 -10.94 -11.80 3.03
CA VAL A 179 -10.73 -12.27 1.65
C VAL A 179 -12.04 -12.53 0.89
N PRO A 180 -13.05 -13.23 1.46
CA PRO A 180 -14.35 -13.39 0.80
C PRO A 180 -15.08 -12.06 0.56
N VAL A 181 -14.94 -11.10 1.50
CA VAL A 181 -15.55 -9.76 1.39
C VAL A 181 -14.90 -8.97 0.26
N LEU A 182 -13.56 -8.98 0.17
CA LEU A 182 -12.80 -8.36 -0.91
C LEU A 182 -13.19 -8.94 -2.28
N TYR A 183 -13.33 -10.27 -2.38
CA TYR A 183 -13.76 -10.93 -3.61
C TYR A 183 -15.18 -10.51 -4.03
N THR A 184 -16.12 -10.48 -3.08
CA THR A 184 -17.51 -10.10 -3.36
C THR A 184 -17.59 -8.64 -3.77
N ALA A 185 -16.90 -7.74 -3.06
CA ALA A 185 -16.82 -6.34 -3.40
C ALA A 185 -16.23 -6.11 -4.79
N LEU A 186 -15.11 -6.77 -5.12
CA LEU A 186 -14.49 -6.68 -6.43
C LEU A 186 -15.43 -7.18 -7.53
N SER A 187 -16.10 -8.32 -7.32
CA SER A 187 -17.04 -8.90 -8.29
C SER A 187 -18.20 -7.95 -8.61
N ASN A 188 -18.69 -7.22 -7.62
CA ASN A 188 -19.76 -6.24 -7.80
C ASN A 188 -19.26 -4.98 -8.52
N LEU A 189 -18.02 -4.55 -8.25
CA LEU A 189 -17.45 -3.32 -8.81
C LEU A 189 -16.94 -3.48 -10.26
N VAL A 190 -16.54 -4.68 -10.68
CA VAL A 190 -15.96 -4.93 -12.02
C VAL A 190 -16.86 -4.48 -13.18
N SER A 191 -18.18 -4.45 -12.99
CA SER A 191 -19.12 -3.99 -14.02
C SER A 191 -19.24 -2.47 -14.09
N ASP A 192 -18.87 -1.75 -13.03
CA ASP A 192 -18.91 -0.29 -12.94
C ASP A 192 -17.57 0.31 -13.37
N LYS A 193 -17.62 1.18 -14.37
CA LYS A 193 -16.47 1.87 -14.98
C LYS A 193 -16.27 3.30 -14.47
N SER A 194 -16.97 3.71 -13.41
CA SER A 194 -16.75 4.99 -12.76
C SER A 194 -15.32 5.09 -12.18
N ASP A 195 -14.77 6.30 -12.13
CA ASP A 195 -13.43 6.55 -11.58
C ASP A 195 -13.33 6.11 -10.11
N ASP A 196 -14.40 6.29 -9.33
CA ASP A 196 -14.48 5.86 -7.93
C ASP A 196 -14.47 4.33 -7.79
N SER A 197 -15.19 3.63 -8.67
CA SER A 197 -15.17 2.16 -8.74
C SER A 197 -13.77 1.67 -9.08
N LEU A 198 -13.15 2.19 -10.14
CA LEU A 198 -11.80 1.80 -10.57
C LEU A 198 -10.77 2.03 -9.46
N THR A 199 -10.84 3.18 -8.80
CA THR A 199 -9.97 3.51 -7.66
C THR A 199 -10.13 2.52 -6.51
N THR A 200 -11.36 2.11 -6.22
CA THR A 200 -11.66 1.10 -5.20
C THR A 200 -11.18 -0.29 -5.60
N GLN A 201 -11.36 -0.68 -6.86
CA GLN A 201 -10.86 -1.94 -7.41
C GLN A 201 -9.33 -2.03 -7.30
N VAL A 202 -8.61 -0.98 -7.69
CA VAL A 202 -7.14 -0.89 -7.57
C VAL A 202 -6.70 -1.05 -6.11
N LEU A 203 -7.41 -0.43 -5.17
CA LEU A 203 -7.11 -0.57 -3.75
C LEU A 203 -7.33 -2.02 -3.25
N ILE A 204 -8.44 -2.67 -3.63
CA ILE A 204 -8.69 -4.08 -3.30
C ILE A 204 -7.56 -4.97 -3.84
N LEU A 205 -7.11 -4.73 -5.08
CA LEU A 205 -6.00 -5.48 -5.68
C LEU A 205 -4.68 -5.25 -4.91
N LYS A 206 -4.40 -4.03 -4.46
CA LYS A 206 -3.23 -3.72 -3.60
C LYS A 206 -3.28 -4.48 -2.27
N ILE A 207 -4.44 -4.56 -1.63
CA ILE A 207 -4.67 -5.33 -0.38
C ILE A 207 -4.38 -6.82 -0.62
N ILE A 208 -4.93 -7.39 -1.69
CA ILE A 208 -4.72 -8.81 -2.05
C ILE A 208 -3.24 -9.07 -2.34
N TYR A 209 -2.59 -8.21 -3.12
CA TYR A 209 -1.16 -8.32 -3.43
C TYR A 209 -0.32 -8.30 -2.15
N ALA A 210 -0.50 -7.30 -1.29
CA ALA A 210 0.24 -7.17 -0.04
C ALA A 210 0.04 -8.37 0.88
N TYR A 211 -1.19 -8.89 0.98
CA TYR A 211 -1.46 -10.09 1.76
C TYR A 211 -0.75 -11.32 1.19
N ILE A 212 -0.85 -11.56 -0.13
CA ILE A 212 -0.24 -12.72 -0.78
C ILE A 212 1.29 -12.68 -0.66
N HIS A 213 1.89 -11.50 -0.87
CA HIS A 213 3.33 -11.36 -0.93
C HIS A 213 4.00 -11.46 0.45
N PHE A 214 3.46 -10.78 1.46
CA PHE A 214 4.14 -10.65 2.76
C PHE A 214 3.59 -11.60 3.83
N HIS A 215 2.28 -11.83 3.82
CA HIS A 215 1.56 -12.42 4.95
C HIS A 215 1.10 -13.84 4.73
N PHE A 216 1.03 -14.25 3.47
CA PHE A 216 0.52 -15.55 3.12
C PHE A 216 1.41 -16.64 3.73
N PRO A 217 0.85 -17.52 4.57
CA PRO A 217 1.62 -18.55 5.24
C PRO A 217 1.89 -19.67 4.23
N LEU A 218 2.96 -19.52 3.45
CA LEU A 218 3.45 -20.57 2.54
C LEU A 218 3.73 -21.88 3.29
N ASP A 219 4.10 -21.76 4.56
CA ASP A 219 4.55 -22.80 5.47
C ASP A 219 3.41 -23.73 5.94
N VAL A 220 2.15 -23.28 5.86
CA VAL A 220 0.94 -24.03 6.28
C VAL A 220 0.22 -24.64 5.06
N MET A 221 0.74 -24.45 3.85
CA MET A 221 0.06 -24.88 2.62
C MET A 221 0.34 -26.33 2.26
N ASP A 222 -0.25 -27.25 3.02
CA ASP A 222 -0.37 -28.63 2.56
C ASP A 222 -1.36 -28.70 1.37
N LYS A 223 -0.87 -29.23 0.24
CA LYS A 223 -1.48 -29.61 -1.07
C LYS A 223 -2.50 -28.70 -1.77
N THR A 224 -3.30 -27.89 -1.08
CA THR A 224 -4.51 -27.23 -1.60
C THR A 224 -4.21 -25.95 -2.39
N CYS A 225 -3.10 -25.26 -2.13
CA CYS A 225 -2.74 -24.02 -2.86
C CYS A 225 -2.15 -24.25 -4.26
N ARG A 226 -1.72 -25.48 -4.58
CA ARG A 226 -1.53 -25.87 -5.99
C ARG A 226 -2.81 -25.64 -6.79
N LEU A 227 -3.98 -25.70 -6.16
CA LEU A 227 -5.27 -25.49 -6.80
C LEU A 227 -5.62 -24.00 -7.01
N SER A 228 -5.21 -23.06 -6.15
CA SER A 228 -5.50 -21.61 -6.33
C SER A 228 -4.58 -20.94 -7.35
N GLN A 229 -3.27 -21.26 -7.32
CA GLN A 229 -2.34 -20.87 -8.38
C GLN A 229 -2.69 -21.53 -9.72
N ALA A 230 -3.23 -22.76 -9.71
CA ALA A 230 -3.75 -23.39 -10.91
C ALA A 230 -5.09 -22.78 -11.36
N PHE A 231 -5.93 -22.31 -10.43
CA PHE A 231 -7.22 -21.68 -10.74
C PHE A 231 -7.04 -20.28 -11.34
N ALA A 232 -6.25 -19.41 -10.70
CA ALA A 232 -5.91 -18.10 -11.25
C ALA A 232 -5.22 -18.23 -12.61
N TRP A 233 -4.31 -19.21 -12.76
CA TRP A 233 -3.70 -19.51 -14.05
C TRP A 233 -4.70 -20.08 -15.07
N LYS A 234 -5.69 -20.88 -14.68
CA LYS A 234 -6.72 -21.38 -15.60
C LYS A 234 -7.51 -20.23 -16.24
N ILE A 235 -7.77 -19.16 -15.48
CA ILE A 235 -8.43 -17.95 -15.98
C ILE A 235 -7.46 -17.12 -16.83
N LEU A 236 -6.22 -16.93 -16.38
CA LEU A 236 -5.24 -16.07 -17.04
C LEU A 236 -4.67 -16.67 -18.33
N ARG A 237 -4.46 -17.99 -18.37
CA ARG A 237 -3.82 -18.74 -19.44
C ARG A 237 -4.35 -18.43 -20.85
N PRO A 238 -5.67 -18.45 -21.12
CA PRO A 238 -6.18 -18.14 -22.46
C PRO A 238 -5.88 -16.71 -22.90
N HIS A 239 -5.67 -15.78 -21.97
CA HIS A 239 -5.41 -14.37 -22.23
C HIS A 239 -3.94 -13.99 -22.13
N PHE A 240 -3.07 -14.91 -21.70
CA PHE A 240 -1.67 -14.56 -21.40
C PHE A 240 -0.89 -14.11 -22.63
N SER A 241 -1.16 -14.68 -23.81
CA SER A 241 -0.56 -14.22 -25.07
C SER A 241 -0.99 -12.80 -25.43
N LEU A 242 -2.23 -12.42 -25.11
CA LEU A 242 -2.73 -11.06 -25.30
C LEU A 242 -2.08 -10.10 -24.30
N LEU A 243 -1.93 -10.51 -23.04
CA LEU A 243 -1.21 -9.73 -22.02
C LEU A 243 0.24 -9.50 -22.40
N VAL A 244 0.90 -10.50 -22.99
CA VAL A 244 2.27 -10.34 -23.50
C VAL A 244 2.32 -9.25 -24.57
N ARG A 245 1.38 -9.25 -25.51
CA ARG A 245 1.37 -8.34 -26.66
C ARG A 245 0.89 -6.92 -26.34
N GLU A 246 -0.19 -6.79 -25.58
CA GLU A 246 -0.90 -5.52 -25.38
C GLU A 246 -0.49 -4.79 -24.09
N VAL A 247 0.21 -5.47 -23.17
CA VAL A 247 0.55 -4.91 -21.86
C VAL A 247 2.05 -5.04 -21.59
N ILE A 248 2.58 -6.25 -21.57
CA ILE A 248 3.99 -6.47 -21.19
C ILE A 248 4.92 -5.85 -22.24
N PHE A 249 4.65 -6.06 -23.53
CA PHE A 249 5.49 -5.55 -24.60
C PHE A 249 5.53 -4.01 -24.67
N PRO A 250 4.40 -3.28 -24.65
CA PRO A 250 4.43 -1.81 -24.62
C PRO A 250 5.09 -1.26 -23.36
N LEU A 251 4.87 -1.88 -22.19
CA LEU A 251 5.49 -1.45 -20.92
C LEU A 251 7.00 -1.66 -20.87
N LEU A 252 7.56 -2.53 -21.71
CA LEU A 252 9.00 -2.76 -21.80
C LEU A 252 9.65 -1.98 -22.94
N SER A 253 8.86 -1.30 -23.77
CA SER A 253 9.36 -0.48 -24.87
C SER A 253 9.83 0.87 -24.34
N HIS A 254 10.93 1.37 -24.91
CA HIS A 254 11.41 2.72 -24.61
C HIS A 254 10.32 3.75 -24.91
N SER A 255 9.87 4.46 -23.87
CA SER A 255 8.77 5.42 -23.96
C SER A 255 9.25 6.83 -24.31
N GLU A 256 8.33 7.72 -24.66
CA GLU A 256 8.67 9.14 -24.87
C GLU A 256 9.17 9.81 -23.56
N GLU A 257 8.71 9.34 -22.40
CA GLU A 257 9.17 9.80 -21.08
C GLU A 257 10.62 9.35 -20.81
N ASP A 258 10.99 8.15 -21.24
CA ASP A 258 12.36 7.63 -21.13
C ASP A 258 13.33 8.43 -22.02
N GLU A 259 12.91 8.77 -23.24
CA GLU A 259 13.69 9.58 -24.18
C GLU A 259 13.88 11.02 -23.67
N GLU A 260 12.84 11.59 -23.05
CA GLU A 260 12.92 12.90 -22.39
C GLU A 260 13.90 12.86 -21.21
N LEU A 261 13.83 11.84 -20.36
CA LEU A 261 14.76 11.67 -19.23
C LEU A 261 16.20 11.47 -19.69
N TRP A 262 16.42 10.68 -20.74
CA TRP A 262 17.76 10.48 -21.32
C TRP A 262 18.37 11.78 -21.85
N ARG A 263 17.55 12.62 -22.51
CA ARG A 263 17.99 13.91 -23.02
C ARG A 263 18.29 14.93 -21.91
N ASP A 264 17.45 14.96 -20.88
CA ASP A 264 17.48 16.03 -19.87
C ASP A 264 18.40 15.67 -18.69
N ASP A 265 18.43 14.41 -18.24
CA ASP A 265 19.31 13.90 -17.17
C ASP A 265 19.75 12.44 -17.45
N PRO A 266 20.77 12.23 -18.31
CA PRO A 266 21.22 10.90 -18.69
C PRO A 266 21.82 10.10 -17.52
N ILE A 267 22.29 10.76 -16.45
CA ILE A 267 22.83 10.06 -15.28
C ILE A 267 21.69 9.42 -14.47
N GLU A 268 20.58 10.14 -14.29
CA GLU A 268 19.40 9.58 -13.63
C GLU A 268 18.74 8.50 -14.47
N TYR A 269 18.69 8.66 -15.80
CA TYR A 269 18.26 7.59 -16.71
C TYR A 269 19.08 6.30 -16.49
N ILE A 270 20.42 6.38 -16.49
CA ILE A 270 21.28 5.20 -16.29
C ILE A 270 21.06 4.57 -14.91
N ARG A 271 20.81 5.37 -13.87
CA ARG A 271 20.49 4.86 -12.52
C ARG A 271 19.16 4.14 -12.50
N TYR A 272 18.16 4.70 -13.15
CA TYR A 272 16.81 4.15 -13.30
C TYR A 272 16.84 2.84 -14.09
N GLU A 273 17.50 2.81 -15.24
CA GLU A 273 17.62 1.64 -16.11
C GLU A 273 18.45 0.51 -15.43
N SER A 274 19.56 0.85 -14.77
CA SER A 274 20.38 -0.11 -14.01
C SER A 274 19.63 -0.78 -12.86
N CYS A 275 18.69 -0.06 -12.23
CA CYS A 275 17.78 -0.62 -11.23
C CYS A 275 16.88 -1.73 -11.82
N MET A 276 16.49 -1.67 -13.10
CA MET A 276 15.63 -2.69 -13.71
C MET A 276 16.32 -4.06 -13.85
N TYR A 277 17.63 -4.11 -14.13
CA TYR A 277 18.36 -5.37 -14.39
C TYR A 277 19.24 -5.87 -13.25
N THR A 278 19.53 -5.02 -12.27
CA THR A 278 20.22 -5.49 -11.07
C THR A 278 19.26 -6.40 -10.33
N ARG A 279 19.39 -7.71 -10.57
CA ARG A 279 18.69 -8.75 -9.83
C ARG A 279 19.26 -8.90 -8.42
N SER A 280 19.62 -7.78 -7.77
CA SER A 280 19.94 -7.80 -6.36
C SER A 280 18.67 -8.25 -5.64
N PRO A 281 18.77 -9.15 -4.64
CA PRO A 281 17.69 -9.35 -3.67
C PRO A 281 17.14 -8.03 -3.12
N ASP A 282 17.94 -6.97 -3.22
CA ASP A 282 17.64 -5.60 -2.81
C ASP A 282 16.83 -4.77 -3.84
N VAL A 283 16.57 -5.26 -5.06
CA VAL A 283 15.73 -4.53 -6.04
C VAL A 283 14.25 -4.85 -5.87
N ILE A 284 13.92 -6.05 -5.36
CA ILE A 284 12.62 -6.28 -4.71
C ILE A 284 12.45 -5.34 -3.51
N SER A 285 13.58 -4.87 -2.95
CA SER A 285 13.64 -3.91 -1.85
C SER A 285 13.54 -2.43 -2.30
N LEU A 286 13.47 -2.12 -3.60
CA LEU A 286 13.18 -0.75 -4.07
C LEU A 286 11.69 -0.41 -4.11
N ALA A 287 10.82 -1.43 -4.02
CA ALA A 287 9.43 -1.23 -3.62
C ALA A 287 9.30 -0.72 -2.17
N GLU A 288 10.37 -0.77 -1.37
CA GLU A 288 10.38 -0.43 0.06
C GLU A 288 10.59 1.06 0.35
N TRP A 289 10.99 1.88 -0.64
CA TRP A 289 11.17 3.33 -0.48
C TRP A 289 9.99 4.18 -0.97
N GLY A 290 8.78 3.61 -1.00
CA GLY A 290 7.58 4.37 -1.33
C GLY A 290 7.49 4.83 -2.79
N ARG A 291 8.38 4.36 -3.68
CA ARG A 291 8.15 4.46 -5.11
C ARG A 291 7.06 3.45 -5.51
N PRO A 292 6.09 3.83 -6.36
CA PRO A 292 5.22 2.86 -7.01
C PRO A 292 6.07 1.77 -7.65
N VAL A 293 5.64 0.50 -7.60
CA VAL A 293 6.27 -0.53 -8.43
C VAL A 293 6.17 -0.04 -9.87
N ASP A 294 7.31 0.23 -10.49
CA ASP A 294 7.34 0.78 -11.84
C ASP A 294 6.68 -0.22 -12.81
N PRO A 295 5.69 0.19 -13.62
CA PRO A 295 5.02 -0.70 -14.56
C PRO A 295 5.96 -1.59 -15.42
N PRO A 296 7.12 -1.12 -15.92
CA PRO A 296 8.08 -1.96 -16.65
C PRO A 296 8.69 -3.07 -15.79
N ILE A 297 9.03 -2.78 -14.53
CA ILE A 297 9.59 -3.76 -13.58
C ILE A 297 8.56 -4.85 -13.26
N ALA A 298 7.29 -4.45 -13.06
CA ALA A 298 6.20 -5.41 -12.85
C ALA A 298 5.97 -6.31 -14.07
N ALA A 299 6.00 -5.73 -15.28
CA ALA A 299 5.87 -6.46 -16.54
C ALA A 299 7.01 -7.46 -16.75
N PHE A 300 8.25 -7.03 -16.50
CA PHE A 300 9.45 -7.88 -16.55
C PHE A 300 9.35 -9.06 -15.58
N ALA A 301 9.02 -8.80 -14.31
CA ALA A 301 8.90 -9.83 -13.28
C ALA A 301 7.78 -10.84 -13.60
N LEU A 302 6.62 -10.35 -14.05
CA LEU A 302 5.48 -11.19 -14.43
C LEU A 302 5.85 -12.13 -15.59
N LEU A 303 6.55 -11.62 -16.61
CA LEU A 303 6.99 -12.40 -17.75
C LEU A 303 8.00 -13.48 -17.35
N SER A 304 9.05 -13.09 -16.61
CA SER A 304 10.06 -14.01 -16.08
C SER A 304 9.42 -15.16 -15.30
N GLU A 305 8.54 -14.82 -14.36
CA GLU A 305 7.90 -15.79 -13.48
C GLU A 305 6.95 -16.73 -14.22
N ALA A 306 6.17 -16.20 -15.17
CA ALA A 306 5.25 -17.00 -15.99
C ALA A 306 6.01 -17.98 -16.89
N CYS A 307 7.09 -17.54 -17.55
CA CYS A 307 7.94 -18.38 -18.38
C CYS A 307 8.66 -19.48 -17.58
N LEU A 308 9.04 -19.19 -16.33
CA LEU A 308 9.69 -20.15 -15.44
C LEU A 308 8.72 -21.21 -14.93
N LYS A 309 7.54 -20.79 -14.45
CA LYS A 309 6.63 -21.66 -13.69
C LYS A 309 5.54 -22.33 -14.54
N ARG A 310 5.24 -21.86 -15.75
CA ARG A 310 4.09 -22.33 -16.54
C ARG A 310 4.50 -22.93 -17.88
N ARG A 311 4.10 -24.19 -18.10
CA ARG A 311 4.32 -24.88 -19.38
C ARG A 311 3.61 -24.16 -20.53
N GLY A 312 4.30 -24.04 -21.66
CA GLY A 312 3.77 -23.48 -22.90
C GLY A 312 3.93 -21.97 -23.04
N VAL A 313 4.09 -21.21 -21.94
CA VAL A 313 4.23 -19.75 -22.00
C VAL A 313 5.44 -19.33 -22.81
N LEU A 314 6.63 -19.84 -22.44
CA LEU A 314 7.86 -19.54 -23.18
C LEU A 314 7.73 -19.88 -24.67
N ASN A 315 7.18 -21.06 -24.99
CA ASN A 315 7.04 -21.51 -26.38
C ASN A 315 6.05 -20.65 -27.19
N ASN A 316 5.10 -19.99 -26.53
CA ASN A 316 4.15 -19.08 -27.16
C ASN A 316 4.69 -17.66 -27.27
N THR A 317 5.57 -17.24 -26.35
CA THR A 317 6.17 -15.91 -26.32
C THR A 317 7.37 -15.78 -27.25
N MET A 318 8.25 -16.78 -27.32
CA MET A 318 9.47 -16.69 -28.15
C MET A 318 9.20 -16.44 -29.63
N PRO A 319 8.19 -17.06 -30.29
CA PRO A 319 7.89 -16.77 -31.69
C PRO A 319 7.48 -15.32 -31.93
N PHE A 320 6.77 -14.69 -30.98
CA PHE A 320 6.44 -13.27 -31.04
C PHE A 320 7.70 -12.40 -30.95
N CYS A 321 8.58 -12.68 -29.99
CA CYS A 321 9.86 -11.98 -29.87
C CYS A 321 10.71 -12.10 -31.14
N ILE A 322 10.83 -13.31 -31.70
CA ILE A 322 11.58 -13.56 -32.94
C ILE A 322 10.95 -12.80 -34.10
N HIS A 323 9.62 -12.79 -34.22
CA HIS A 323 8.92 -12.06 -35.27
C HIS A 323 9.21 -10.56 -35.20
N VAL A 324 9.12 -9.94 -34.02
CA VAL A 324 9.42 -8.50 -33.87
C VAL A 324 10.88 -8.19 -34.22
N LEU A 325 11.84 -9.07 -33.89
CA LEU A 325 13.26 -8.88 -34.24
C LEU A 325 13.57 -9.06 -35.74
N THR A 326 12.83 -9.95 -36.43
CA THR A 326 13.08 -10.27 -37.85
C THR A 326 12.29 -9.42 -38.83
N THR A 327 11.29 -8.68 -38.35
CA THR A 327 10.48 -7.76 -39.16
C THR A 327 11.05 -6.33 -39.09
N ASP A 328 10.58 -5.44 -39.96
CA ASP A 328 10.98 -4.02 -39.98
C ASP A 328 10.33 -3.21 -38.83
N SER A 329 10.54 -3.68 -37.61
CA SER A 329 10.04 -3.07 -36.37
C SER A 329 10.96 -1.91 -35.95
N SER A 330 10.38 -0.94 -35.25
CA SER A 330 11.08 0.23 -34.73
C SER A 330 12.17 -0.14 -33.72
N PRO A 331 13.16 0.74 -33.49
CA PRO A 331 14.19 0.53 -32.47
C PRO A 331 13.62 0.29 -31.06
N ALA A 332 12.57 1.02 -30.67
CA ALA A 332 11.91 0.87 -29.37
C ALA A 332 11.23 -0.51 -29.22
N GLU A 333 10.60 -1.01 -30.28
CA GLU A 333 10.01 -2.35 -30.28
C GLU A 333 11.06 -3.46 -30.19
N LYS A 334 12.22 -3.26 -30.85
CA LYS A 334 13.35 -4.20 -30.76
C LYS A 334 13.96 -4.20 -29.37
N ASP A 335 14.10 -3.02 -28.75
CA ASP A 335 14.56 -2.85 -27.39
C ASP A 335 13.65 -3.56 -26.36
N ALA A 336 12.34 -3.39 -26.49
CA ALA A 336 11.36 -4.11 -25.68
C ALA A 336 11.55 -5.63 -25.72
N VAL A 337 11.81 -6.17 -26.93
CA VAL A 337 12.09 -7.59 -27.08
C VAL A 337 13.39 -7.98 -26.38
N LEU A 338 14.43 -7.17 -26.42
CA LEU A 338 15.67 -7.43 -25.70
C LEU A 338 15.43 -7.51 -24.19
N HIS A 339 14.56 -6.65 -23.63
CA HIS A 339 14.12 -6.74 -22.23
C HIS A 339 13.39 -8.04 -21.94
N MET A 340 12.49 -8.46 -22.84
CA MET A 340 11.80 -9.74 -22.73
C MET A 340 12.79 -10.93 -22.76
N TYR A 341 13.82 -10.89 -23.61
CA TYR A 341 14.90 -11.89 -23.62
C TYR A 341 15.70 -11.87 -22.32
N GLY A 342 16.00 -10.68 -21.79
CA GLY A 342 16.64 -10.51 -20.48
C GLY A 342 15.86 -11.22 -19.37
N ALA A 343 14.54 -11.05 -19.34
CA ALA A 343 13.64 -11.67 -18.35
C ALA A 343 13.68 -13.20 -18.36
N VAL A 344 13.89 -13.82 -19.53
CA VAL A 344 13.88 -15.29 -19.68
C VAL A 344 15.27 -15.87 -19.91
N SER A 345 16.32 -15.05 -19.88
CA SER A 345 17.70 -15.41 -20.23
C SER A 345 18.19 -16.66 -19.50
N GLU A 346 18.02 -16.73 -18.18
CA GLU A 346 18.39 -17.90 -17.39
C GLU A 346 17.67 -19.19 -17.82
N ILE A 347 16.41 -19.07 -18.25
CA ILE A 347 15.59 -20.21 -18.67
C ILE A 347 16.07 -20.71 -20.03
N LEU A 348 16.38 -19.79 -20.94
CA LEU A 348 16.91 -20.09 -22.27
C LEU A 348 18.27 -20.78 -22.15
N LEU A 349 19.18 -20.25 -21.32
CA LEU A 349 20.51 -20.84 -21.10
C LEU A 349 20.47 -22.24 -20.50
N LYS A 350 19.42 -22.57 -19.73
CA LYS A 350 19.23 -23.90 -19.11
C LYS A 350 18.62 -24.93 -20.05
N LYS A 351 17.84 -24.53 -21.07
CA LYS A 351 17.13 -25.44 -21.98
C LYS A 351 17.97 -25.81 -23.20
N GLU A 352 18.18 -27.10 -23.45
CA GLU A 352 19.00 -27.59 -24.58
C GLU A 352 18.51 -27.10 -25.95
N ALA A 353 17.19 -26.96 -26.14
CA ALA A 353 16.62 -26.43 -27.39
C ALA A 353 17.07 -24.99 -27.73
N TYR A 354 17.65 -24.26 -26.78
CA TYR A 354 18.13 -22.88 -26.93
C TYR A 354 19.62 -22.72 -26.60
N LYS A 355 20.32 -23.80 -26.25
CA LYS A 355 21.78 -23.77 -26.16
C LYS A 355 22.33 -23.76 -27.58
N ALA A 356 23.22 -22.82 -27.88
CA ALA A 356 23.93 -22.81 -29.15
C ALA A 356 24.60 -24.18 -29.34
N SER A 357 24.42 -24.74 -30.54
CA SER A 357 25.12 -25.95 -30.99
C SER A 357 26.63 -25.77 -30.91
#